data_AF-A0A7K6M2B2-F1
#
_entry.id   AF-A0A7K6M2B2-F1
#
_cell.length_a   1.000
_cell.length_b   1.000
_cell.length_c   1.000
_cell.angle_alpha   90.00
_cell.angle_beta   90.00
_cell.angle_gamma   90.00
#
_symmetry.space_group_name_H-M   'P 1'
#
loop_
_entity.id
_entity.type
_entity.pdbx_description
1 polymer ?
#
loop_
_entity_poly.entity_id
_entity_poly.type
_entity_poly.pdbx_seq_one_letter_code
_entity_poly.pdbx_strand_id
1 'polypeptide(L)'
;LDGFSIGLSKADELICAEVALRLHKPKATIVMCIKATLKICEWALSSGQNFDFVFRDIGVLVCRGNHVVMRFFEDLVREVAQSQCLAEALLQV
;
A
#
# COMPACT_ATOMS: atom_id res chain seq x y z
N LEU A 1 -11.48 17.32 15.90
CA LEU A 1 -11.27 15.86 15.95
C LEU A 1 -9.77 15.66 15.91
N ASP A 2 -9.24 15.38 17.09
CA ASP A 2 -7.83 15.52 17.43
C ASP A 2 -6.92 14.58 16.63
N GLY A 3 -5.70 15.06 16.45
CA GLY A 3 -4.69 14.47 15.61
C GLY A 3 -4.39 13.03 16.02
N PHE A 4 -4.59 12.12 15.07
CA PHE A 4 -4.02 10.80 15.06
C PHE A 4 -2.49 10.91 14.93
N SER A 5 -1.81 11.24 16.04
CA SER A 5 -0.37 11.07 16.14
C SER A 5 -0.09 9.60 16.44
N ILE A 6 -0.31 8.72 15.44
CA ILE A 6 0.31 7.40 15.46
C ILE A 6 1.82 7.66 15.43
N GLY A 7 2.47 7.54 16.58
CA GLY A 7 3.88 7.25 16.60
C GLY A 7 4.08 5.98 15.77
N LEU A 8 4.87 6.08 14.71
CA LEU A 8 5.20 4.94 13.87
C LEU A 8 5.69 3.81 14.78
N SER A 9 5.20 2.59 14.56
CA SER A 9 5.76 1.46 15.29
C SER A 9 7.24 1.31 14.96
N LYS A 10 8.01 0.60 15.79
CA LYS A 10 9.42 0.32 15.48
C LYS A 10 9.60 -0.33 14.09
N ALA A 11 8.63 -1.13 13.63
CA ALA A 11 8.63 -1.71 12.30
C ALA A 11 8.42 -0.65 11.21
N ASP A 12 7.44 0.25 11.38
CA ASP A 12 7.17 1.32 10.41
C ASP A 12 8.34 2.31 10.31
N GLU A 13 9.03 2.55 11.42
CA GLU A 13 10.24 3.37 11.45
C GLU A 13 11.39 2.77 10.63
N LEU A 14 11.58 1.45 10.70
CA LEU A 14 12.56 0.72 9.90
C LEU A 14 12.20 0.77 8.42
N ILE A 15 10.93 0.54 8.08
CA ILE A 15 10.43 0.65 6.70
C ILE A 15 10.69 2.05 6.15
N CYS A 16 10.36 3.09 6.90
CA CYS A 16 10.60 4.47 6.48
C CYS A 16 12.09 4.78 6.29
N ALA A 17 12.96 4.24 7.15
CA ALA A 17 14.41 4.40 7.02
C ALA A 17 14.97 3.71 5.77
N GLU A 18 14.49 2.50 5.48
CA GLU A 18 14.89 1.76 4.29
C GLU A 18 14.43 2.44 2.99
N VAL A 19 13.18 2.90 2.94
CA VAL A 19 12.66 3.66 1.80
C VAL A 19 13.43 4.97 1.61
N ALA A 20 13.73 5.68 2.70
CA ALA A 20 14.53 6.91 2.66
C ALA A 20 15.92 6.68 2.06
N LEU A 21 16.58 5.57 2.44
CA LEU A 21 17.87 5.15 1.90
C LEU A 21 17.77 4.84 0.40
N ARG A 22 16.81 3.98 0.00
CA ARG A 22 16.62 3.56 -1.39
C ARG A 22 16.29 4.72 -2.33
N LEU A 23 15.52 5.70 -1.87
CA LEU A 23 15.09 6.84 -2.67
C LEU A 23 16.02 8.05 -2.57
N HIS A 24 17.07 7.99 -1.73
CA HIS A 24 17.93 9.12 -1.40
C HIS A 24 17.14 10.36 -0.98
N LYS A 25 16.14 10.18 -0.11
CA LYS A 25 15.29 11.24 0.42
C LYS A 25 15.32 11.27 1.95
N PRO A 26 15.13 12.44 2.60
CA PRO A 26 15.02 12.50 4.05
C PRO A 26 13.86 11.65 4.57
N LYS A 27 14.07 10.92 5.69
CA LYS A 27 13.00 10.16 6.38
C LYS A 27 11.77 11.02 6.66
N ALA A 28 11.96 12.28 7.04
CA ALA A 28 10.88 13.24 7.25
C ALA A 28 10.01 13.45 6.00
N THR A 29 10.61 13.50 4.81
CA THR A 29 9.90 13.59 3.53
C THR A 29 9.08 12.33 3.28
N ILE A 30 9.66 11.14 3.52
CA ILE A 30 8.95 9.86 3.36
C ILE A 30 7.72 9.80 4.28
N VAL A 31 7.89 10.14 5.56
CA VAL A 31 6.79 10.18 6.54
C VAL A 31 5.71 11.19 6.13
N MET A 32 6.10 12.35 5.63
CA MET A 32 5.17 13.36 5.14
C MET A 32 4.35 12.86 3.95
N CYS A 33 5.00 12.20 2.97
CA CYS A 33 4.33 11.59 1.83
C CYS A 33 3.32 10.52 2.27
N ILE A 34 3.73 9.61 3.16
CA ILE A 34 2.83 8.57 3.70
C ILE A 34 1.60 9.20 4.35
N LYS A 35 1.79 10.21 5.21
CA LYS A 35 0.68 10.92 5.87
C LYS A 35 -0.24 11.63 4.86
N ALA A 36 0.32 12.26 3.84
CA ALA A 36 -0.47 12.94 2.81
C ALA A 36 -1.30 11.93 2.00
N THR A 37 -0.70 10.81 1.61
CA THR A 37 -1.40 9.72 0.91
C THR A 37 -2.52 9.16 1.77
N LEU A 38 -2.26 8.80 3.04
CA LEU A 38 -3.28 8.28 3.95
C LEU A 38 -4.49 9.20 4.11
N LYS A 39 -4.26 10.51 4.22
CA LYS A 39 -5.36 11.50 4.27
C LYS A 39 -6.21 11.50 3.01
N ILE A 40 -5.61 11.35 1.84
CA ILE A 40 -6.33 11.25 0.57
C ILE A 40 -7.15 9.95 0.55
N CYS A 41 -6.58 8.83 0.99
CA CYS A 41 -7.29 7.55 1.10
C CYS A 41 -8.52 7.68 2.01
N GLU A 42 -8.33 8.24 3.20
CA GLU A 42 -9.38 8.43 4.21
C GLU A 42 -10.51 9.31 3.66
N TRP A 43 -10.17 10.43 3.02
CA TRP A 43 -11.14 11.30 2.37
C TRP A 43 -11.91 10.57 1.28
N ALA A 44 -11.23 9.83 0.41
CA ALA A 44 -11.85 9.15 -0.71
C ALA A 44 -12.80 8.03 -0.24
N LEU A 45 -12.38 7.26 0.77
CA LEU A 45 -13.20 6.22 1.40
C LEU A 45 -14.44 6.81 2.09
N SER A 46 -14.26 7.83 2.93
CA SER A 46 -15.36 8.46 3.68
C SER A 46 -16.37 9.18 2.78
N SER A 47 -15.92 9.71 1.64
CA SER A 47 -16.75 10.43 0.67
C SER A 47 -17.37 9.52 -0.39
N GLY A 48 -17.22 8.20 -0.27
CA GLY A 48 -17.71 7.21 -1.24
C GLY A 48 -17.12 7.39 -2.65
N GLN A 49 -15.95 8.02 -2.74
CA GLN A 49 -15.29 8.27 -4.02
C GLN A 49 -14.66 7.00 -4.56
N ASN A 50 -14.69 6.88 -5.87
CA ASN A 50 -14.00 5.82 -6.57
C ASN A 50 -12.51 6.17 -6.68
N PHE A 51 -11.63 5.27 -6.27
CA PHE A 51 -10.19 5.45 -6.45
C PHE A 51 -9.51 4.10 -6.69
N ASP A 52 -8.34 4.14 -7.32
CA ASP A 52 -7.54 2.97 -7.63
C ASP A 52 -6.13 3.14 -7.04
N PHE A 53 -5.64 2.13 -6.32
CA PHE A 53 -4.23 2.04 -5.92
C PHE A 53 -3.49 1.10 -6.85
N VAL A 54 -2.53 1.63 -7.60
CA VAL A 54 -1.67 0.84 -8.47
C VAL A 54 -0.42 0.44 -7.69
N PHE A 55 -0.33 -0.84 -7.36
CA PHE A 55 0.88 -1.47 -6.87
C PHE A 55 1.70 -1.92 -8.06
N ARG A 56 2.81 -1.23 -8.32
CA ARG A 56 3.74 -1.58 -9.41
C ARG A 56 4.10 -3.07 -9.30
N ASP A 57 4.05 -3.77 -10.43
CA ASP A 57 4.38 -5.19 -10.58
C ASP A 57 3.40 -6.18 -9.90
N ILE A 58 2.46 -5.69 -9.09
CA ILE A 58 1.49 -6.54 -8.38
C ILE A 58 0.10 -6.45 -9.02
N GLY A 59 -0.46 -5.24 -9.11
CA GLY A 59 -1.82 -5.05 -9.60
C GLY A 59 -2.46 -3.76 -9.14
N VAL A 60 -3.77 -3.70 -9.27
CA VAL A 60 -4.60 -2.53 -8.94
C VAL A 60 -5.65 -2.90 -7.91
N LEU A 61 -5.62 -2.23 -6.77
CA LEU A 61 -6.70 -2.27 -5.80
C LEU A 61 -7.76 -1.27 -6.22
N VAL A 62 -8.90 -1.78 -6.65
CA VAL A 62 -10.03 -1.01 -7.18
C VAL A 62 -11.05 -0.81 -6.07
N CYS A 63 -11.26 0.44 -5.68
CA CYS A 63 -12.26 0.84 -4.69
C CYS A 63 -13.42 1.55 -5.38
N ARG A 64 -14.62 0.97 -5.32
CA ARG A 64 -15.85 1.50 -5.93
C ARG A 64 -16.99 1.45 -4.92
N GLY A 65 -17.41 2.61 -4.40
CA GLY A 65 -18.36 2.67 -3.29
C GLY A 65 -17.92 1.78 -2.13
N ASN A 66 -18.74 0.81 -1.75
CA ASN A 66 -18.44 -0.15 -0.67
C ASN A 66 -17.74 -1.44 -1.16
N HIS A 67 -17.36 -1.51 -2.43
CA HIS A 67 -16.74 -2.69 -3.03
C HIS A 67 -15.25 -2.45 -3.24
N VAL A 68 -14.43 -3.32 -2.65
CA VAL A 68 -12.96 -3.28 -2.76
C VAL A 68 -12.50 -4.60 -3.36
N VAL A 69 -11.84 -4.56 -4.51
CA VAL A 69 -11.31 -5.75 -5.18
C VAL A 69 -9.88 -5.51 -5.65
N MET A 70 -9.02 -6.49 -5.41
CA MET A 70 -7.68 -6.53 -5.97
C MET A 70 -7.72 -7.18 -7.36
N ARG A 71 -7.15 -6.49 -8.36
CA ARG A 71 -6.93 -7.02 -9.72
C ARG A 71 -5.43 -7.19 -9.94
N PHE A 72 -4.97 -8.43 -10.04
CA PHE A 72 -3.55 -8.72 -10.24
C PHE A 72 -3.14 -8.56 -11.71
N PHE A 73 -1.90 -8.16 -11.96
CA PHE A 73 -1.34 -8.20 -13.30
C PHE A 73 -1.08 -9.66 -13.71
N GLU A 74 -1.28 -9.94 -15.00
CA GLU A 74 -1.13 -11.30 -15.55
C GLU A 74 0.27 -11.88 -15.29
N ASP A 75 1.30 -11.04 -15.39
CA ASP A 75 2.69 -11.44 -15.15
C ASP A 75 2.87 -12.02 -13.74
N LEU A 76 2.34 -11.34 -12.72
CA LEU A 76 2.37 -11.84 -11.34
C LEU A 76 1.58 -13.15 -11.21
N VAL A 77 0.37 -13.21 -11.78
CA VAL A 77 -0.46 -14.43 -11.71
C VAL A 77 0.27 -15.62 -12.35
N ARG A 78 0.98 -15.40 -13.45
CA ARG A 78 1.77 -16.43 -14.14
C ARG A 78 2.97 -16.88 -13.32
N GLU A 79 3.70 -15.95 -12.70
CA GLU A 79 4.81 -16.29 -11.80
C GLU A 79 4.34 -17.14 -10.61
N VAL A 80 3.21 -16.79 -10.01
CA VAL A 80 2.60 -17.53 -8.90
C VAL A 80 2.15 -18.92 -9.35
N ALA A 81 1.49 -19.03 -10.51
CA ALA A 81 1.03 -20.30 -11.05
C ALA A 81 2.18 -21.28 -11.35
N GLN A 82 3.36 -20.75 -11.68
CA GLN A 82 4.57 -21.54 -11.96
C GLN A 82 5.38 -21.85 -10.70
N SER A 83 5.06 -21.24 -9.55
CA SER A 83 5.82 -21.37 -8.31
C SER A 83 4.92 -21.79 -7.15
N GLN A 84 5.01 -23.06 -6.78
CA GLN A 84 4.25 -23.67 -5.70
C GLN A 84 4.49 -22.97 -4.35
N CYS A 85 5.71 -22.49 -4.12
CA CYS A 85 6.11 -21.75 -2.91
C CYS A 85 5.49 -20.34 -2.85
N LEU A 86 5.37 -19.64 -3.99
CA LEU A 86 4.76 -18.31 -4.06
C LEU A 86 3.24 -18.38 -3.85
N ALA A 87 2.58 -19.41 -4.40
CA ALA A 87 1.16 -19.63 -4.18
C ALA A 87 0.83 -19.87 -2.70
N GLU A 88 1.64 -20.69 -2.01
CA GLU A 88 1.48 -20.93 -0.57
C GLU A 88 1.72 -19.67 0.26
N ALA A 89 2.74 -18.87 -0.06
CA ALA A 89 3.05 -17.63 0.66
C ALA A 89 1.95 -16.57 0.51
N LEU A 90 1.26 -16.51 -0.64
CA LEU A 90 0.17 -15.56 -0.89
C LEU A 90 -1.18 -15.98 -0.28
N LEU A 91 -1.38 -17.28 -0.03
CA LEU A 91 -2.59 -17.81 0.60
C LEU A 91 -2.56 -17.76 2.13
N GLN A 92 -1.40 -17.53 2.73
CA GLN A 92 -1.27 -17.28 4.17
C GLN A 92 -1.64 -15.83 4.49
N VAL A 93 -2.94 -15.54 4.50
CA VAL A 93 -3.52 -14.27 4.99
C VAL A 93 -4.37 -14.54 6.22
#